data_AF-A0A7S2RTP6-F1
#
_entry.id   AF-A0A7S2RTP6-F1
#
_cell.length_a   1.000
_cell.length_b   1.000
_cell.length_c   1.000
_cell.angle_alpha   90.00
_cell.angle_beta   90.00
_cell.angle_gamma   90.00
#
_symmetry.space_group_name_H-M   'P 1'
#
loop_
_entity.id
_entity.type
_entity.pdbx_description
1 polymer ?
#
loop_
_entity_poly.entity_id
_entity_poly.type
_entity_poly.pdbx_seq_one_letter_code
_entity_poly.pdbx_strand_id
1 'polypeptide(L)'
;GLFRRLDWLSPDMHSSDAAAEAIIRAANRTTPLSLSVVSLGPPSNLARAFQLAPWLPGHLHSVVLMGGELTGGKMDLNFMSDRAAARAVTGSAVPTIMVPIQTCAQIALTSEDLDSLGDQCCGEGGGRSSAVCPLRRKLRAQVQAMPWLVNRYVARKFPPWLGLSPSSNLARGFVPWDVVALLASTNRGLFDDW
;
A
#
# COMPACT_ATOMS: atom_id res chain seq x y z
N GLY A 1 -26.80 -12.84 -13.98
CA GLY A 1 -25.78 -13.73 -14.58
C GLY A 1 -24.68 -14.02 -13.58
N LEU A 2 -23.84 -15.02 -13.85
CA LEU A 2 -22.71 -15.46 -13.02
C LEU A 2 -21.86 -14.31 -12.43
N PHE A 3 -21.72 -13.20 -13.17
CA PHE A 3 -21.11 -11.95 -12.71
C PHE A 3 -21.82 -11.28 -11.52
N ARG A 4 -23.15 -11.22 -11.52
CA ARG A 4 -23.96 -10.64 -10.42
C ARG A 4 -23.92 -11.47 -9.13
N ARG A 5 -23.51 -12.74 -9.21
CA ARG A 5 -23.27 -13.61 -8.03
C ARG A 5 -21.86 -13.46 -7.48
N LEU A 6 -20.89 -13.08 -8.31
CA LEU A 6 -19.51 -12.82 -7.88
C LEU A 6 -19.39 -11.46 -7.16
N ASP A 7 -20.12 -10.43 -7.62
CA ASP A 7 -20.21 -9.13 -6.93
C ASP A 7 -20.82 -9.23 -5.52
N TRP A 8 -21.68 -10.22 -5.26
CA TRP A 8 -22.32 -10.39 -3.95
C TRP A 8 -21.42 -11.07 -2.91
N LEU A 9 -20.43 -11.84 -3.35
CA LEU A 9 -19.50 -12.57 -2.48
C LEU A 9 -18.27 -11.74 -2.09
N SER A 10 -18.01 -10.64 -2.79
CA SER A 10 -16.95 -9.66 -2.49
C SER A 10 -17.36 -8.31 -3.07
N PRO A 11 -18.38 -7.63 -2.49
CA PRO A 11 -18.82 -6.34 -3.00
C PRO A 11 -17.64 -5.36 -3.04
N ASP A 12 -17.56 -4.58 -4.12
CA ASP A 12 -16.58 -3.51 -4.19
C ASP A 12 -16.73 -2.63 -2.94
N MET A 13 -15.62 -2.32 -2.28
CA MET A 13 -15.66 -1.52 -1.05
C MET A 13 -16.23 -0.14 -1.37
N HIS A 14 -17.31 0.21 -0.70
CA HIS A 14 -18.01 1.46 -1.01
C HIS A 14 -17.15 2.68 -0.68
N SER A 15 -17.08 3.60 -1.64
CA SER A 15 -16.55 4.94 -1.39
C SER A 15 -17.43 5.71 -0.42
N SER A 16 -16.85 6.66 0.30
CA SER A 16 -17.54 7.64 1.13
C SER A 16 -17.47 9.03 0.49
N ASP A 17 -18.62 9.65 0.24
CA ASP A 17 -18.69 11.01 -0.30
C ASP A 17 -17.99 12.01 0.65
N ALA A 18 -18.09 11.82 1.97
CA ALA A 18 -17.40 12.67 2.94
C ALA A 18 -15.87 12.60 2.81
N ALA A 19 -15.32 11.41 2.53
CA ALA A 19 -13.88 11.24 2.30
C ALA A 19 -13.44 11.80 0.95
N ALA A 20 -14.25 11.60 -0.10
CA ALA A 20 -14.00 12.17 -1.42
C ALA A 20 -13.99 13.71 -1.38
N GLU A 21 -14.98 14.31 -0.72
CA GLU A 21 -15.02 15.76 -0.52
C GLU A 21 -13.87 16.25 0.35
N ALA A 22 -13.39 15.48 1.32
CA ALA A 22 -12.21 15.88 2.10
C ALA A 22 -10.96 15.99 1.23
N ILE A 23 -10.78 15.07 0.27
CA ILE A 23 -9.69 15.14 -0.73
C ILE A 23 -9.84 16.39 -1.59
N ILE A 24 -11.05 16.67 -2.10
CA ILE A 24 -11.33 17.86 -2.91
C ILE A 24 -11.07 19.15 -2.12
N ARG A 25 -11.51 19.21 -0.86
CA ARG A 25 -11.27 20.35 0.03
C ARG A 25 -9.78 20.56 0.31
N ALA A 26 -9.02 19.48 0.49
CA ALA A 26 -7.58 19.57 0.65
C ALA A 26 -6.91 20.15 -0.61
N ALA A 27 -7.27 19.64 -1.79
CA ALA A 27 -6.74 20.11 -3.07
C ALA A 27 -7.06 21.60 -3.33
N ASN A 28 -8.27 22.06 -2.99
CA ASN A 28 -8.67 23.47 -3.09
C ASN A 28 -7.89 24.41 -2.16
N ARG A 29 -7.30 23.89 -1.07
CA ARG A 29 -6.53 24.68 -0.09
C ARG A 29 -5.03 24.68 -0.37
N THR A 30 -4.59 23.92 -1.37
CA THR A 30 -3.19 23.80 -1.77
C THR A 30 -2.97 24.45 -3.13
N THR A 31 -1.76 24.95 -3.37
CA THR A 31 -1.35 25.36 -4.72
C THR A 31 -1.53 24.19 -5.71
N PRO A 32 -1.97 24.45 -6.96
CA PRO A 32 -2.02 23.41 -7.98
C PRO A 32 -0.68 22.65 -8.07
N LEU A 33 -0.75 21.34 -8.24
CA LEU A 33 0.40 20.44 -8.38
C LEU A 33 1.35 20.39 -7.16
N SER A 34 0.87 20.74 -5.96
CA SER A 34 1.64 20.58 -4.71
C SER A 34 1.13 19.47 -3.78
N LEU A 35 -0.12 19.02 -3.95
CA LEU A 35 -0.70 17.95 -3.14
C LEU A 35 -0.44 16.57 -3.76
N SER A 36 0.16 15.66 -3.00
CA SER A 36 0.24 14.23 -3.35
C SER A 36 -0.69 13.39 -2.47
N VAL A 37 -1.29 12.35 -3.04
CA VAL A 37 -2.18 11.43 -2.32
C VAL A 37 -1.53 10.05 -2.24
N VAL A 38 -1.40 9.50 -1.04
CA VAL A 38 -0.95 8.11 -0.83
C VAL A 38 -2.16 7.26 -0.45
N SER A 39 -2.48 6.27 -1.28
CA SER A 39 -3.57 5.32 -1.05
C SER A 39 -2.98 4.00 -0.57
N LEU A 40 -3.19 3.71 0.73
CA LEU A 40 -2.76 2.47 1.39
C LEU A 40 -3.87 1.41 1.44
N GLY A 41 -5.00 1.70 0.80
CA GLY A 41 -6.17 0.84 0.72
C GLY A 41 -6.78 0.91 -0.69
N PRO A 42 -7.99 0.33 -0.88
CA PRO A 42 -8.72 0.47 -2.14
C PRO A 42 -8.90 1.96 -2.51
N PRO A 43 -8.64 2.37 -3.76
CA PRO A 43 -8.66 3.77 -4.15
C PRO A 43 -10.07 4.33 -4.37
N SER A 44 -11.11 3.70 -3.80
CA SER A 44 -12.53 4.04 -3.98
C SER A 44 -12.84 5.49 -3.66
N ASN A 45 -12.32 6.03 -2.55
CA ASN A 45 -12.54 7.42 -2.16
C ASN A 45 -11.87 8.41 -3.13
N LEU A 46 -10.70 8.06 -3.67
CA LEU A 46 -9.98 8.90 -4.63
C LEU A 46 -10.67 8.87 -6.00
N ALA A 47 -11.10 7.70 -6.47
CA ALA A 47 -11.88 7.56 -7.69
C ALA A 47 -13.20 8.33 -7.58
N ARG A 48 -13.87 8.26 -6.42
CA ARG A 48 -15.07 9.05 -6.15
C ARG A 48 -14.78 10.55 -6.16
N ALA A 49 -13.64 11.00 -5.62
CA ALA A 49 -13.22 12.39 -5.70
C ALA A 49 -13.02 12.84 -7.16
N PHE A 50 -12.44 12.01 -8.02
CA PHE A 50 -12.29 12.30 -9.45
C PHE A 50 -13.63 12.41 -10.18
N GLN A 51 -14.62 11.59 -9.80
CA GLN A 51 -15.98 11.68 -10.34
C GLN A 51 -16.69 12.98 -9.93
N LEU A 52 -16.58 13.35 -8.65
CA LEU A 52 -17.20 14.57 -8.12
C LEU A 52 -16.50 15.85 -8.60
N ALA A 53 -15.18 15.79 -8.84
CA ALA A 53 -14.36 16.90 -9.29
C ALA A 53 -13.45 16.48 -10.45
N PRO A 54 -13.94 16.48 -11.72
CA PRO A 54 -13.15 16.05 -12.88
C PRO A 54 -11.86 16.84 -13.15
N TRP A 55 -11.72 18.04 -12.57
CA TRP A 55 -10.49 18.85 -12.64
C TRP A 55 -9.38 18.34 -11.71
N LEU A 56 -9.73 17.56 -10.69
CA LEU A 56 -8.82 17.15 -9.62
C LEU A 56 -7.57 16.39 -10.10
N PRO A 57 -7.65 15.44 -11.06
CA PRO A 57 -6.46 14.76 -11.57
C PRO A 57 -5.38 15.71 -12.12
N GLY A 58 -5.79 16.82 -12.77
CA GLY A 58 -4.87 17.84 -13.28
C GLY A 58 -4.35 18.82 -12.22
N HIS A 59 -4.80 18.70 -10.98
CA HIS A 59 -4.41 19.55 -9.86
C HIS A 59 -3.52 18.85 -8.83
N LEU A 60 -3.51 17.52 -8.81
CA LEU A 60 -2.66 16.75 -7.91
C LEU A 60 -1.23 16.67 -8.46
N HIS A 61 -0.24 16.77 -7.58
CA HIS A 61 1.16 16.54 -7.92
C HIS A 61 1.39 15.09 -8.35
N SER A 62 0.92 14.15 -7.53
CA SER A 62 1.03 12.72 -7.78
C SER A 62 0.06 11.90 -6.93
N VAL A 63 -0.15 10.66 -7.34
CA VAL A 63 -0.82 9.64 -6.55
C VAL A 63 0.13 8.45 -6.36
N VAL A 64 0.24 7.94 -5.14
CA VAL A 64 0.92 6.68 -4.85
C VAL A 64 -0.12 5.66 -4.45
N LEU A 65 -0.17 4.53 -5.15
CA LEU A 65 -1.09 3.43 -4.88
C LEU A 65 -0.32 2.23 -4.33
N MET A 66 -0.56 1.86 -3.08
CA MET A 66 -0.14 0.56 -2.57
C MET A 66 -1.09 -0.49 -3.13
N GLY A 67 -0.59 -1.32 -4.04
CA GLY A 67 -1.36 -2.34 -4.71
C GLY A 67 -0.92 -2.55 -6.16
N GLY A 68 -1.53 -3.53 -6.80
CA GLY A 68 -1.14 -4.07 -8.08
C GLY A 68 -0.29 -5.33 -7.98
N GLU A 69 -0.21 -6.03 -9.11
CA GLU A 69 0.49 -7.30 -9.25
C GLU A 69 1.05 -7.42 -10.68
N LEU A 70 2.36 -7.63 -10.81
CA LEU A 70 3.06 -7.47 -12.10
C LEU A 70 3.08 -8.72 -13.02
N THR A 71 2.62 -9.88 -12.56
CA THR A 71 2.59 -11.13 -13.35
C THR A 71 1.31 -11.31 -14.19
N GLY A 72 0.36 -10.38 -14.09
CA GLY A 72 -0.95 -10.51 -14.76
C GLY A 72 -1.89 -11.54 -14.11
N GLY A 73 -1.56 -12.04 -12.92
CA GLY A 73 -2.41 -12.94 -12.17
C GLY A 73 -3.42 -12.21 -11.29
N LYS A 74 -3.82 -12.88 -10.20
CA LYS A 74 -4.74 -12.31 -9.21
C LYS A 74 -4.10 -11.09 -8.53
N MET A 75 -4.75 -9.94 -8.71
CA MET A 75 -4.38 -8.65 -8.09
C MET A 75 -4.35 -8.73 -6.56
N ASP A 76 -3.70 -7.76 -5.93
CA ASP A 76 -3.65 -7.63 -4.48
C ASP A 76 -5.03 -7.26 -3.89
N LEU A 77 -5.14 -7.27 -2.56
CA LEU A 77 -6.40 -7.00 -1.86
C LEU A 77 -6.95 -5.59 -2.15
N ASN A 78 -6.10 -4.57 -2.24
CA ASN A 78 -6.57 -3.19 -2.46
C ASN A 78 -7.20 -3.04 -3.84
N PHE A 79 -6.55 -3.53 -4.90
CA PHE A 79 -7.08 -3.45 -6.26
C PHE A 79 -8.25 -4.42 -6.48
N MET A 80 -8.24 -5.59 -5.82
CA MET A 80 -9.34 -6.53 -5.90
C MET A 80 -10.61 -6.03 -5.23
N SER A 81 -10.48 -5.25 -4.17
CA SER A 81 -11.63 -4.74 -3.41
C SER A 81 -12.36 -3.63 -4.13
N ASP A 82 -11.75 -2.96 -5.12
CA ASP A 82 -12.47 -2.04 -6.02
C ASP A 82 -11.70 -1.89 -7.33
N ARG A 83 -11.99 -2.80 -8.26
CA ARG A 83 -11.28 -2.85 -9.55
C ARG A 83 -11.63 -1.67 -10.45
N ALA A 84 -12.85 -1.16 -10.32
CA ALA A 84 -13.32 -0.03 -11.11
C ALA A 84 -12.60 1.26 -10.67
N ALA A 85 -12.50 1.51 -9.37
CA ALA A 85 -11.75 2.63 -8.83
C ALA A 85 -10.25 2.53 -9.17
N ALA A 86 -9.65 1.34 -9.04
CA ALA A 86 -8.25 1.15 -9.41
C ALA A 86 -7.99 1.50 -10.88
N ARG A 87 -8.85 1.07 -11.80
CA ARG A 87 -8.78 1.44 -13.22
C ARG A 87 -9.01 2.94 -13.44
N ALA A 88 -9.97 3.53 -12.74
CA ALA A 88 -10.28 4.95 -12.88
C ALA A 88 -9.10 5.84 -12.47
N VAL A 89 -8.41 5.50 -11.37
CA VAL A 89 -7.26 6.27 -10.90
C VAL A 89 -6.04 6.03 -11.79
N THR A 90 -5.70 4.77 -12.09
CA THR A 90 -4.54 4.43 -12.94
C THR A 90 -4.69 4.91 -14.38
N GLY A 91 -5.92 5.01 -14.90
CA GLY A 91 -6.22 5.55 -16.22
C GLY A 91 -6.43 7.07 -16.26
N SER A 92 -6.30 7.77 -15.14
CA SER A 92 -6.45 9.23 -15.09
C SER A 92 -5.18 9.96 -15.52
N ALA A 93 -5.28 11.28 -15.72
CA ALA A 93 -4.14 12.11 -16.10
C ALA A 93 -3.14 12.38 -14.96
N VAL A 94 -3.43 11.95 -13.72
CA VAL A 94 -2.55 12.22 -12.58
C VAL A 94 -1.28 11.36 -12.66
N PRO A 95 -0.09 11.92 -12.43
CA PRO A 95 1.13 11.13 -12.29
C PRO A 95 0.96 10.08 -11.18
N THR A 96 0.98 8.80 -11.56
CA THR A 96 0.67 7.70 -10.64
C THR A 96 1.87 6.79 -10.46
N ILE A 97 2.24 6.53 -9.20
CA ILE A 97 3.23 5.54 -8.81
C ILE A 97 2.47 4.35 -8.22
N MET A 98 2.66 3.17 -8.80
CA MET A 98 2.17 1.92 -8.22
C MET A 98 3.28 1.27 -7.40
N VAL A 99 2.91 0.81 -6.21
CA VAL A 99 3.78 0.03 -5.32
C VAL A 99 3.17 -1.38 -5.22
N PRO A 100 3.48 -2.27 -6.18
CA PRO A 100 2.88 -3.59 -6.27
C PRO A 100 3.45 -4.55 -5.23
N ILE A 101 2.82 -5.72 -5.10
CA ILE A 101 3.22 -6.73 -4.10
C ILE A 101 4.69 -7.16 -4.24
N GLN A 102 5.23 -7.19 -5.45
CA GLN A 102 6.62 -7.55 -5.74
C GLN A 102 7.57 -6.56 -5.10
N THR A 103 7.33 -5.26 -5.33
CA THR A 103 8.11 -4.17 -4.72
C THR A 103 8.04 -4.26 -3.20
N CYS A 104 6.84 -4.37 -2.62
CA CYS A 104 6.72 -4.49 -1.17
C CYS A 104 7.50 -5.69 -0.60
N ALA A 105 7.43 -6.84 -1.26
CA ALA A 105 8.02 -8.08 -0.78
C ALA A 105 9.53 -8.21 -0.98
N GLN A 106 10.20 -7.20 -1.54
CA GLN A 106 11.68 -7.11 -1.50
C GLN A 106 12.20 -6.80 -0.09
N ILE A 107 11.32 -6.34 0.82
CA ILE A 107 11.61 -6.16 2.25
C ILE A 107 10.70 -7.07 3.08
N ALA A 108 11.28 -7.79 4.03
CA ALA A 108 10.55 -8.50 5.08
C ALA A 108 11.26 -8.33 6.42
N LEU A 109 10.50 -7.87 7.42
CA LEU A 109 10.95 -7.71 8.80
C LEU A 109 10.92 -9.05 9.52
N THR A 110 11.98 -9.34 10.26
CA THR A 110 12.17 -10.59 11.01
C THR A 110 11.94 -10.38 12.50
N SER A 111 11.97 -11.47 13.26
CA SER A 111 11.93 -11.38 14.73
C SER A 111 13.14 -10.60 15.27
N GLU A 112 14.31 -10.79 14.66
CA GLU A 112 15.54 -10.11 15.05
C GLU A 112 15.44 -8.60 14.81
N ASP A 113 14.81 -8.16 13.72
CA ASP A 113 14.55 -6.74 13.47
C ASP A 113 13.62 -6.14 14.54
N LEU A 114 12.60 -6.87 14.98
CA LEU A 114 11.68 -6.43 16.04
C LEU A 114 12.31 -6.44 17.44
N ASP A 115 13.33 -7.27 17.65
CA ASP A 115 14.12 -7.30 18.88
C ASP A 115 15.06 -6.10 18.92
N SER A 116 15.80 -5.84 17.84
CA SER A 116 16.63 -4.64 17.69
C SER A 116 15.82 -3.34 17.87
N LEU A 117 14.63 -3.27 17.27
CA LEU A 117 13.71 -2.14 17.44
C LEU A 117 13.24 -1.98 18.90
N GLY A 118 13.08 -3.11 19.62
CA GLY A 118 12.75 -3.12 21.03
C GLY A 118 13.87 -2.56 21.90
N ASP A 119 15.10 -3.01 21.67
CA ASP A 119 16.26 -2.60 22.44
C ASP A 119 16.54 -1.10 22.26
N GLN A 120 16.32 -0.58 21.04
CA GLN A 120 16.51 0.83 20.71
C GLN A 120 15.39 1.74 21.24
N CYS A 121 14.13 1.27 21.25
CA CYS A 121 12.98 2.15 21.50
C CYS A 121 12.23 1.90 22.82
N CYS A 122 12.49 0.79 23.53
CA CYS A 122 11.64 0.33 24.64
C CYS A 122 12.38 0.10 25.97
N GLY A 123 13.66 0.50 26.10
CA GLY A 123 14.47 0.34 27.33
C GLY A 123 14.21 1.40 28.42
N GLU A 124 14.69 1.10 29.64
CA GLU A 124 14.63 2.01 30.80
C GLU A 124 15.58 3.20 30.62
N GLY A 125 15.01 4.37 30.36
CA GLY A 125 15.76 5.62 30.09
C GLY A 125 15.17 6.44 28.94
N GLY A 126 14.28 5.86 28.12
CA GLY A 126 13.60 6.55 27.03
C GLY A 126 12.41 7.37 27.53
N GLY A 127 12.53 8.70 27.51
CA GLY A 127 11.40 9.60 27.71
C GLY A 127 10.26 9.25 26.74
N ARG A 128 9.09 8.88 27.30
CA ARG A 128 7.90 8.33 26.62
C ARG A 128 8.17 7.00 25.88
N SER A 129 7.51 5.93 26.33
CA SER A 129 7.42 4.67 25.59
C SER A 129 7.01 4.95 24.15
N SER A 130 7.88 4.64 23.18
CA SER A 130 7.56 4.79 21.77
C SER A 130 6.30 3.99 21.43
N ALA A 131 5.44 4.53 20.57
CA ALA A 131 4.21 3.86 20.13
C ALA A 131 4.48 2.47 19.51
N VAL A 132 5.72 2.21 19.08
CA VAL A 132 6.13 0.91 18.58
C VAL A 132 6.15 -0.17 19.66
N CYS A 133 6.46 0.18 20.91
CA CYS A 133 6.58 -0.75 22.02
C CYS A 133 5.30 -1.56 22.29
N PRO A 134 4.11 -0.93 22.46
CA PRO A 134 2.86 -1.68 22.59
C PRO A 134 2.50 -2.47 21.33
N LEU A 135 2.97 -2.06 20.14
CA LEU A 135 2.70 -2.76 18.88
C LEU A 135 3.56 -4.02 18.68
N ARG A 136 4.71 -4.14 19.36
CA ARG A 136 5.66 -5.27 19.17
C ARG A 136 5.01 -6.63 19.27
N ARG A 137 4.09 -6.83 20.22
CA ARG A 137 3.37 -8.12 20.36
C ARG A 137 2.60 -8.47 19.09
N LYS A 138 1.89 -7.50 18.51
CA LYS A 138 1.12 -7.70 17.28
C LYS A 138 2.05 -7.90 16.09
N LEU A 139 3.16 -7.15 16.01
CA LEU A 139 4.15 -7.32 14.95
C LEU A 139 4.83 -8.70 15.00
N ARG A 140 5.19 -9.20 16.18
CA ARG A 140 5.74 -10.56 16.34
C ARG A 140 4.75 -11.63 15.87
N ALA A 141 3.47 -11.47 16.21
CA ALA A 141 2.43 -12.38 15.71
C ALA A 141 2.33 -12.36 14.16
N GLN A 142 2.47 -11.18 13.54
CA GLN A 142 2.50 -11.05 12.09
C GLN A 142 3.74 -11.74 11.48
N VAL A 143 4.93 -11.54 12.06
CA VAL A 143 6.18 -12.19 11.63
C VAL A 143 6.07 -13.71 11.67
N GLN A 144 5.42 -14.27 12.71
CA GLN A 144 5.23 -15.71 12.84
C GLN A 144 4.18 -16.27 11.87
N ALA A 145 3.09 -15.53 11.61
CA ALA A 145 1.96 -16.03 10.85
C ALA A 145 2.08 -15.82 9.32
N MET A 146 2.63 -14.68 8.88
CA MET A 146 2.66 -14.31 7.46
C MET A 146 3.45 -15.27 6.56
N PRO A 147 4.56 -15.90 7.00
CA PRO A 147 5.23 -16.94 6.23
C PRO A 147 4.31 -18.02 5.70
N TRP A 148 3.37 -18.48 6.54
CA TRP A 148 2.41 -19.52 6.17
C TRP A 148 1.19 -18.98 5.42
N LEU A 149 0.69 -17.80 5.79
CA LEU A 149 -0.55 -17.23 5.25
C LEU A 149 -0.38 -16.56 3.88
N VAL A 150 0.58 -15.64 3.77
CA VAL A 150 0.67 -14.69 2.64
C VAL A 150 1.96 -14.89 1.86
N ASN A 151 3.09 -15.09 2.53
CA ASN A 151 4.40 -15.00 1.89
C ASN A 151 4.62 -16.12 0.87
N ARG A 152 4.11 -17.34 1.12
CA ARG A 152 4.16 -18.44 0.13
C ARG A 152 3.46 -18.13 -1.18
N TYR A 153 2.37 -17.36 -1.13
CA TYR A 153 1.68 -16.90 -2.34
C TYR A 153 2.52 -15.84 -3.06
N VAL A 154 3.02 -14.85 -2.31
CA VAL A 154 3.78 -13.72 -2.85
C VAL A 154 5.13 -14.13 -3.42
N ALA A 155 5.82 -15.10 -2.81
CA ALA A 155 7.11 -15.61 -3.30
C ALA A 155 7.02 -16.20 -4.73
N ARG A 156 5.83 -16.62 -5.18
CA ARG A 156 5.61 -17.14 -6.54
C ARG A 156 5.25 -16.06 -7.56
N LYS A 157 5.21 -14.80 -7.14
CA LYS A 157 4.74 -13.67 -7.94
C LYS A 157 5.88 -12.80 -8.47
N PHE A 158 7.09 -13.32 -8.55
CA PHE A 158 8.23 -12.57 -9.09
C PHE A 158 8.46 -12.95 -10.55
N PRO A 159 8.12 -12.06 -11.51
CA PRO A 159 8.37 -12.32 -12.91
C PRO A 159 9.88 -12.24 -13.21
N PRO A 160 10.49 -13.25 -13.85
CA PRO A 160 11.94 -13.29 -14.05
C PRO A 160 12.48 -12.17 -14.96
N TRP A 161 11.62 -11.54 -15.77
CA TRP A 161 12.01 -10.48 -16.70
C TRP A 161 12.09 -9.08 -16.07
N LEU A 162 11.64 -8.89 -14.83
CA LEU A 162 11.70 -7.58 -14.16
C LEU A 162 12.94 -7.37 -13.29
N GLY A 163 13.81 -8.37 -13.14
CA GLY A 163 14.99 -8.27 -12.26
C GLY A 163 14.70 -8.22 -10.76
N LEU A 164 13.42 -8.13 -10.37
CA LEU A 164 12.99 -8.10 -8.97
C LEU A 164 13.20 -9.44 -8.29
N SER A 165 13.67 -9.41 -7.05
CA SER A 165 13.83 -10.60 -6.20
C SER A 165 13.13 -10.41 -4.86
N PRO A 166 12.47 -11.46 -4.31
CA PRO A 166 11.90 -11.36 -2.97
C PRO A 166 13.00 -11.14 -1.94
N SER A 167 12.64 -10.56 -0.80
CA SER A 167 13.53 -10.49 0.35
C SER A 167 14.06 -11.88 0.71
N SER A 168 15.35 -11.98 1.01
CA SER A 168 15.95 -13.21 1.58
C SER A 168 15.28 -13.63 2.89
N ASN A 169 14.63 -12.69 3.58
CA ASN A 169 13.88 -12.93 4.81
C ASN A 169 12.41 -13.30 4.60
N LEU A 170 11.90 -13.32 3.36
CA LEU A 170 10.47 -13.50 3.08
C LEU A 170 9.90 -14.81 3.66
N ALA A 171 10.70 -15.87 3.74
CA ALA A 171 10.26 -17.16 4.29
C ALA A 171 10.06 -17.16 5.82
N ARG A 172 10.54 -16.13 6.54
CA ARG A 172 10.52 -16.07 8.01
C ARG A 172 10.11 -14.70 8.57
N GLY A 173 9.60 -13.82 7.71
CA GLY A 173 9.36 -12.42 8.03
C GLY A 173 7.95 -11.94 7.74
N PHE A 174 7.74 -10.66 8.01
CA PHE A 174 6.54 -9.90 7.73
C PHE A 174 6.86 -8.81 6.70
N VAL A 175 6.09 -8.75 5.60
CA VAL A 175 6.22 -7.67 4.62
C VAL A 175 5.45 -6.45 5.13
N PRO A 176 6.11 -5.29 5.38
CA PRO A 176 5.42 -4.09 5.88
C PRO A 176 4.89 -3.24 4.71
N TRP A 177 3.90 -3.77 3.99
CA TRP A 177 3.33 -3.22 2.73
C TRP A 177 3.17 -1.69 2.72
N ASP A 178 2.41 -1.17 3.68
CA ASP A 178 2.04 0.24 3.76
C ASP A 178 3.24 1.14 4.08
N VAL A 179 4.18 0.65 4.89
CA VAL A 179 5.42 1.37 5.21
C VAL A 179 6.30 1.48 3.98
N VAL A 180 6.42 0.40 3.20
CA VAL A 180 7.16 0.45 1.92
C VAL A 180 6.51 1.46 0.97
N ALA A 181 5.19 1.48 0.85
CA ALA A 181 4.50 2.45 0.00
C ALA A 181 4.68 3.91 0.46
N LEU A 182 4.65 4.14 1.78
CA LEU A 182 4.91 5.47 2.35
C LEU A 182 6.36 5.91 2.10
N LEU A 183 7.32 5.01 2.28
CA LEU A 183 8.72 5.29 1.98
C LEU A 183 8.93 5.56 0.48
N ALA A 184 8.28 4.81 -0.40
CA ALA A 184 8.31 5.06 -1.84
C ALA A 184 7.75 6.44 -2.21
N SER A 185 6.82 6.98 -1.43
CA SER A 185 6.30 8.34 -1.63
C SER A 185 7.22 9.46 -1.13
N THR A 186 8.02 9.20 -0.09
CA THR A 186 8.78 10.25 0.64
C THR A 186 10.28 10.20 0.40
N ASN A 187 10.82 9.01 0.07
CA ASN A 187 12.23 8.73 -0.05
C ASN A 187 12.47 7.83 -1.28
N ARG A 188 12.14 8.36 -2.47
CA ARG A 188 12.23 7.60 -3.74
C ARG A 188 13.61 6.98 -3.97
N GLY A 189 14.67 7.68 -3.57
CA GLY A 189 16.06 7.22 -3.69
C GLY A 189 16.39 5.91 -2.96
N LEU A 190 15.57 5.48 -1.99
CA LEU A 190 15.74 4.17 -1.35
C LEU A 190 15.38 3.00 -2.27
N PHE A 191 14.72 3.26 -3.39
CA PHE A 191 14.17 2.27 -4.31
C PHE A 191 14.73 2.43 -5.73
N ASP A 192 15.72 3.28 -5.96
CA ASP A 192 16.27 3.55 -7.30
C ASP A 192 17.05 2.35 -7.87
N ASP A 193 17.59 1.50 -6.99
CA ASP A 193 18.36 0.30 -7.35
C ASP A 193 17.48 -0.97 -7.48
N TRP A 194 16.15 -0.82 -7.48
CA TRP A 194 15.18 -1.93 -7.46
C TRP A 194 14.57 -2.21 -8.83
#